data_AF-A0A1A7WZ24-F1
#
_entry.id   AF-A0A1A7WZ24-F1
#
_cell.length_a   1.000
_cell.length_b   1.000
_cell.length_c   1.000
_cell.angle_alpha   90.00
_cell.angle_beta   90.00
_cell.angle_gamma   90.00
#
_symmetry.space_group_name_H-M   'P 1'
#
loop_
_entity.id
_entity.type
_entity.pdbx_description
1 polymer ?
#
loop_
_entity_poly.entity_id
_entity_poly.type
_entity_poly.pdbx_seq_one_letter_code
_entity_poly.pdbx_strand_id
1 'polypeptide(L)' 'ADKQVKVIVSGDAFVSLRCSLLAETARSIVSHQFVATATQLEDAARAVIAKAMKVRPSDVADVFVWGNISGDFFIDLQ' A
#
# COMPACT_ATOMS: atom_id res chain seq x y z
N ALA A 1 -6.98 -25.57 7.67
CA ALA A 1 -6.76 -24.29 6.96
C ALA A 1 -5.29 -23.94 7.11
N ASP A 2 -4.61 -23.70 5.99
CA ASP A 2 -3.19 -23.38 6.00
C ASP A 2 -2.99 -22.01 6.66
N LYS A 3 -2.26 -21.95 7.78
CA LYS A 3 -2.12 -20.73 8.60
C LYS A 3 -1.21 -19.68 7.94
N GLN A 4 -0.73 -19.91 6.72
CA GLN A 4 0.29 -19.09 6.05
C GLN A 4 -0.24 -18.20 4.91
N VAL A 5 -1.54 -18.16 4.64
CA VAL A 5 -2.09 -17.33 3.57
C VAL A 5 -1.86 -15.85 3.87
N LYS A 6 -1.26 -15.11 2.94
CA LYS A 6 -1.18 -13.64 2.95
C LYS A 6 -2.13 -13.10 1.89
N VAL A 7 -2.92 -12.10 2.26
CA VAL A 7 -3.93 -11.50 1.39
C VAL A 7 -3.53 -10.06 1.10
N ILE A 8 -3.25 -9.77 -0.17
CA ILE A 8 -2.99 -8.42 -0.64
C ILE A 8 -4.27 -7.89 -1.28
N VAL A 9 -4.75 -6.74 -0.79
CA VAL A 9 -5.97 -6.10 -1.27
C VAL A 9 -5.59 -4.87 -2.08
N SER A 10 -5.96 -4.88 -3.37
CA SER A 10 -5.73 -3.81 -4.32
C SER A 10 -7.04 -3.35 -4.96
N GLY A 11 -7.08 -2.11 -5.45
CA GLY A 11 -8.20 -1.57 -6.22
C GLY A 11 -8.17 -0.05 -6.29
N ASP A 12 -9.14 0.53 -6.99
CA ASP A 12 -9.13 1.97 -7.29
C ASP A 12 -9.79 2.81 -6.18
N ALA A 13 -10.68 2.21 -5.38
CA ALA A 13 -11.45 2.92 -4.37
C ALA A 13 -11.68 2.08 -3.11
N PHE A 14 -11.65 2.77 -1.97
CA PHE A 14 -11.95 2.22 -0.63
C PHE A 14 -11.10 0.99 -0.26
N VAL A 15 -9.85 0.91 -0.73
CA VAL A 15 -9.00 -0.28 -0.56
C VAL A 15 -8.80 -0.62 0.92
N SER A 16 -8.48 0.38 1.75
CA SER A 16 -8.31 0.20 3.19
C SER A 16 -9.58 -0.31 3.88
N LEU A 17 -10.75 0.21 3.49
CA LEU A 17 -12.05 -0.23 4.03
C LEU A 17 -12.37 -1.66 3.60
N ARG A 18 -12.18 -2.00 2.33
CA ARG A 18 -12.38 -3.36 1.81
C ARG A 18 -11.44 -4.36 2.50
N CYS A 19 -10.21 -3.96 2.77
CA CYS A 19 -9.25 -4.76 3.51
C CYS A 19 -9.73 -5.03 4.95
N SER A 20 -10.19 -3.99 5.67
CA SER A 20 -10.77 -4.14 7.02
C SER A 20 -11.96 -5.10 7.02
N LEU A 21 -12.87 -4.93 6.06
CA LEU A 21 -14.06 -5.78 5.95
C LEU A 21 -13.69 -7.25 5.70
N LEU A 22 -12.68 -7.50 4.86
CA LEU A 22 -12.18 -8.86 4.62
C LEU A 22 -11.56 -9.45 5.89
N ALA A 23 -10.76 -8.68 6.63
CA ALA A 23 -10.18 -9.11 7.90
C ALA A 23 -11.23 -9.40 8.98
N GLU A 24 -12.34 -8.67 9.00
CA GLU A 24 -13.45 -8.88 9.94
C GLU A 24 -14.33 -10.10 9.57
N THR A 25 -14.57 -10.31 8.28
CA THR A 25 -15.48 -11.35 7.78
C THR A 25 -14.82 -12.71 7.61
N ALA A 26 -13.55 -12.76 7.21
CA ALA A 26 -12.81 -14.00 6.97
C ALA A 26 -12.14 -14.54 8.25
N ARG A 27 -12.96 -14.98 9.22
CA ARG A 27 -12.51 -15.45 10.55
C ARG A 27 -11.57 -16.67 10.56
N SER A 28 -11.40 -17.35 9.41
CA SER A 28 -10.47 -18.47 9.26
C SER A 28 -9.01 -18.04 9.01
N ILE A 29 -8.78 -16.77 8.70
CA ILE A 29 -7.47 -16.17 8.42
C ILE A 29 -7.19 -15.13 9.50
N VAL A 30 -5.93 -14.97 9.91
CA VAL A 30 -5.60 -13.98 10.93
C VAL A 30 -5.63 -12.58 10.32
N SER A 31 -6.24 -11.62 11.01
CA SER A 31 -6.46 -10.25 10.49
C SER A 31 -5.17 -9.54 10.02
N HIS A 32 -4.04 -9.78 10.68
CA HIS A 32 -2.74 -9.21 10.29
C HIS A 32 -2.20 -9.74 8.96
N GLN A 33 -2.82 -10.76 8.37
CA GLN A 33 -2.44 -11.32 7.09
C GLN A 33 -3.09 -10.58 5.91
N PHE A 34 -4.01 -9.65 6.18
CA PHE A 34 -4.63 -8.79 5.19
C PHE A 34 -3.90 -7.45 5.13
N VAL A 35 -3.41 -7.10 3.94
CA VAL A 35 -2.67 -5.87 3.70
C VAL A 35 -3.26 -5.14 2.50
N ALA A 36 -3.66 -3.89 2.70
CA ALA A 36 -4.01 -2.99 1.61
C ALA A 36 -2.72 -2.44 0.98
N THR A 37 -2.58 -2.50 -0.34
CA THR A 37 -1.35 -2.05 -1.01
C THR A 37 -1.45 -0.59 -1.47
N ALA A 38 -0.49 0.22 -1.04
CA ALA A 38 -0.27 1.60 -1.49
C ALA A 38 0.83 1.72 -2.55
N THR A 39 1.36 0.59 -3.05
CA THR A 39 2.57 0.53 -3.88
C THR A 39 2.45 1.38 -5.15
N GLN A 40 1.25 1.54 -5.70
CA GLN A 40 1.01 2.41 -6.85
C GLN A 40 1.31 3.89 -6.54
N LEU A 41 0.96 4.38 -5.35
CA LEU A 41 1.25 5.75 -4.93
C LEU A 41 2.75 5.92 -4.63
N GLU A 42 3.35 4.93 -3.96
CA GLU A 42 4.80 4.91 -3.69
C GLU A 42 5.61 4.96 -5.00
N ASP A 43 5.24 4.14 -5.98
CA ASP A 43 5.91 4.08 -7.29
C ASP A 43 5.72 5.38 -8.09
N ALA A 44 4.51 5.95 -8.06
CA ALA A 44 4.23 7.24 -8.68
C ALA A 44 5.08 8.37 -8.06
N ALA A 45 5.14 8.41 -6.73
CA ALA A 45 5.99 9.36 -6.00
C ALA A 45 7.47 9.19 -6.36
N ARG A 46 7.96 7.94 -6.35
CA ARG A 46 9.34 7.59 -6.73
C ARG A 46 9.68 8.06 -8.14
N ALA A 47 8.77 7.88 -9.10
CA ALA A 47 8.95 8.32 -10.47
C ALA A 47 9.03 9.85 -10.59
N VAL A 48 8.19 10.59 -9.87
CA VAL A 48 8.20 12.07 -9.85
C VAL A 48 9.53 12.58 -9.29
N ILE A 49 9.99 12.01 -8.17
CA ILE A 49 11.24 12.42 -7.50
C ILE A 49 12.45 12.09 -8.36
N ALA A 50 12.51 10.87 -8.91
CA ALA A 50 13.62 10.46 -9.78
C ALA A 50 13.76 11.37 -11.00
N LYS A 51 12.63 11.76 -11.59
CA LYS A 51 12.60 12.73 -12.71
C LYS A 51 13.15 14.10 -12.30
N ALA A 52 12.76 14.60 -11.12
CA ALA A 52 13.24 15.89 -10.61
C ALA A 52 14.75 15.87 -10.32
N MET A 53 15.23 14.76 -9.75
CA MET A 53 16.64 14.59 -9.35
C MET A 53 17.55 14.06 -10.48
N LYS A 54 16.99 13.70 -11.64
CA LYS A 54 17.69 13.10 -12.79
C LYS A 54 18.44 11.80 -12.42
N VAL A 55 17.86 11.01 -11.53
CA VAL A 55 18.36 9.68 -11.14
C VAL A 55 17.40 8.60 -11.65
N ARG A 56 17.74 7.32 -11.51
CA ARG A 56 16.79 6.25 -11.81
C ARG A 56 15.78 6.14 -10.67
N PRO A 57 14.53 5.72 -10.92
CA PRO A 57 13.58 5.41 -9.85
C PRO A 57 14.15 4.44 -8.83
N SER A 58 14.94 3.44 -9.25
CA SER A 58 15.61 2.50 -8.33
C SER A 58 16.58 3.15 -7.34
N ASP A 59 17.07 4.35 -7.63
CA ASP A 59 18.00 5.09 -6.78
C ASP A 59 17.26 5.96 -5.73
N VAL A 60 15.93 6.03 -5.79
CA VAL A 60 15.07 6.75 -4.82
C VAL A 60 14.49 5.73 -3.84
N ALA A 61 15.01 5.73 -2.62
CA ALA A 61 14.59 4.88 -1.51
C ALA A 61 13.69 5.64 -0.52
N ASP A 62 13.20 4.95 0.51
CA ASP A 62 12.57 5.54 1.70
C ASP A 62 11.37 6.46 1.40
N VAL A 63 10.55 6.05 0.42
CA VAL A 63 9.27 6.68 0.09
C VAL A 63 8.14 5.93 0.79
N PHE A 64 7.47 6.58 1.73
CA PHE A 64 6.37 5.99 2.50
C PHE A 64 5.05 6.70 2.23
N VAL A 65 3.96 5.94 2.19
CA VAL A 65 2.60 6.48 2.06
C VAL A 65 1.82 6.22 3.36
N TRP A 66 1.37 7.29 4.00
CA TRP A 66 0.58 7.26 5.23
C TRP A 66 -0.89 7.60 4.94
N GLY A 67 -1.81 7.04 5.72
CA GLY A 67 -3.23 7.38 5.68
C GLY A 67 -4.07 6.45 4.81
N ASN A 68 -5.07 7.01 4.12
CA ASN A 68 -6.03 6.28 3.31
C ASN A 68 -5.64 6.33 1.83
N ILE A 69 -5.27 5.17 1.28
CA ILE A 69 -4.73 5.01 -0.08
C ILE A 69 -5.62 5.61 -1.17
N SER A 70 -6.95 5.51 -1.01
CA SER A 70 -7.92 6.02 -1.99
C SER A 70 -8.47 7.42 -1.66
N GLY A 71 -7.91 8.12 -0.67
CA GLY A 71 -8.44 9.38 -0.16
C GLY A 71 -7.34 10.28 0.38
N ASP A 72 -7.46 10.68 1.65
CA ASP A 72 -6.45 11.51 2.31
C ASP A 72 -5.22 10.67 2.67
N PHE A 73 -4.14 10.90 1.95
CA PHE A 73 -2.84 10.29 2.20
C PHE A 73 -1.74 11.35 2.25
N PHE A 74 -0.62 10.98 2.86
CA PHE A 74 0.59 11.78 2.93
C PHE A 74 1.78 10.98 2.43
N ILE A 75 2.54 11.55 1.50
CA ILE A 75 3.79 10.98 0.99
C ILE A 75 4.92 11.53 1.85
N ASP A 76 5.62 10.64 2.53
CA ASP A 76 6.77 10.94 3.38
C ASP A 76 8.07 10.52 2.65
N LEU A 77 9.06 11.39 2.70
CA LEU A 77 10.33 11.32 1.97
C LEU A 77 11.55 11.49 2.91
N GLN A 78 11.37 11.22 4.21
CA GLN A 78 12.39 11.42 5.24
C GLN A 78 13.76 10.79 4.94
#